data_AF-A0AAW7XXP9-F1
#
_entry.id   AF-A0AAW7XXP9-F1
#
_cell.length_a   1.000
_cell.length_b   1.000
_cell.length_c   1.000
_cell.angle_alpha   90.00
_cell.angle_beta   90.00
_cell.angle_gamma   90.00
#
_symmetry.space_group_name_H-M   'P 1'
#
loop_
_entity.id
_entity.type
_entity.pdbx_description
1 polymer ?
#
loop_
_entity_poly.entity_id
_entity_poly.type
_entity_poly.pdbx_seq_one_letter_code
_entity_poly.pdbx_strand_id
1 'polypeptide(L)'
;TFAARSGLTPEQRATLLSWTGERVGDVRMQFRGEVFVSRALRNPVVRGCPQCLREQAEGQNRPLRYMSMSGDWLCRGVDICLKHRHPLVPLWSCQSRFERDNIGERLAMILPELFSGRFECEHVEPFEYDRWLDLRLSQGLDDTWLAKQALFAAMTFCDLLGAALLRKEGQEVDGRHAKAAGFAVASQGPESIQEALERLTRAEDGEHTVNQGELKPIFLALGDFYRDDESFDGFRDIVRDHVLKIWPLPAGEEIFSYTLPERRVHSLKTASKETGIGTPLLNNFLTE
;
A
#
# COMPACT_ATOMS: atom_id res chain seq x y z
N THR A 1 21.95 -24.80 21.24
CA THR A 1 21.16 -23.58 20.93
C THR A 1 19.78 -23.99 20.46
N PHE A 2 18.78 -23.10 20.45
CA PHE A 2 17.44 -23.39 19.88
C PHE A 2 17.54 -23.99 18.46
N ALA A 3 18.47 -23.46 17.65
CA ALA A 3 18.79 -23.98 16.32
C ALA A 3 19.28 -25.44 16.30
N ALA A 4 20.01 -25.90 17.31
CA ALA A 4 20.47 -27.29 17.41
C ALA A 4 19.37 -28.25 17.92
N ARG A 5 18.29 -27.70 18.51
CA ARG A 5 17.17 -28.48 19.09
C ARG A 5 15.92 -28.48 18.22
N SER A 6 15.84 -27.61 17.21
CA SER A 6 14.65 -27.48 16.35
C SER A 6 14.55 -28.56 15.27
N GLY A 7 15.67 -29.22 14.92
CA GLY A 7 15.71 -30.20 13.84
C GLY A 7 15.53 -29.61 12.43
N LEU A 8 15.50 -28.27 12.30
CA LEU A 8 15.36 -27.59 11.02
C LEU A 8 16.69 -27.58 10.26
N THR A 9 16.64 -27.81 8.95
CA THR A 9 17.81 -27.57 8.09
C THR A 9 18.13 -26.07 8.04
N PRO A 10 19.37 -25.68 7.66
CA PRO A 10 19.72 -24.28 7.46
C PRO A 10 18.75 -23.54 6.53
N GLU A 11 18.28 -24.17 5.45
CA GLU A 11 17.37 -23.61 4.46
C GLU A 11 15.97 -23.39 5.04
N GLN A 12 15.45 -24.37 5.80
CA GLN A 12 14.17 -24.23 6.49
C GLN A 12 14.22 -23.11 7.53
N ARG A 13 15.33 -22.99 8.25
CA ARG A 13 15.54 -21.90 9.20
C ARG A 13 15.61 -20.54 8.50
N ALA A 14 16.36 -20.43 7.41
CA ALA A 14 16.43 -19.20 6.63
C ALA A 14 15.05 -18.79 6.09
N THR A 15 14.28 -19.77 5.61
CA THR A 15 12.90 -19.56 5.16
C THR A 15 12.01 -19.04 6.28
N LEU A 16 12.06 -19.68 7.45
CA LEU A 16 11.29 -19.25 8.63
C LEU A 16 11.65 -17.83 9.08
N LEU A 17 12.94 -17.49 9.11
CA LEU A 17 13.39 -16.13 9.43
C LEU A 17 12.90 -15.11 8.40
N SER A 18 12.94 -15.45 7.11
CA SER A 18 12.46 -14.56 6.03
C SER A 18 10.97 -14.19 6.16
N TRP A 19 10.15 -15.09 6.73
CA TRP A 19 8.72 -14.90 7.01
C TRP A 19 8.44 -14.32 8.41
N THR A 20 9.43 -14.31 9.31
CA THR A 20 9.30 -13.64 10.62
C THR A 20 9.66 -12.16 10.51
N GLY A 21 10.58 -11.86 9.58
CA GLY A 21 11.18 -10.56 9.39
C GLY A 21 12.33 -10.32 10.36
N GLU A 22 13.40 -9.73 9.84
CA GLU A 22 14.60 -9.37 10.60
C GLU A 22 14.70 -7.85 10.72
N ARG A 23 15.11 -7.36 11.89
CA ARG A 23 15.16 -5.91 12.13
C ARG A 23 16.34 -5.31 11.38
N VAL A 24 16.11 -4.24 10.63
CA VAL A 24 17.16 -3.50 9.92
C VAL A 24 17.04 -2.04 10.33
N GLY A 25 18.08 -1.49 10.96
CA GLY A 25 18.05 -0.10 11.46
C GLY A 25 16.87 0.20 12.41
N ASP A 26 16.42 1.45 12.39
CA ASP A 26 15.32 1.92 13.23
C ASP A 26 13.96 1.77 12.55
N VAL A 27 13.04 1.09 13.24
CA VAL A 27 11.64 0.92 12.84
C VAL A 27 11.45 0.25 11.46
N ARG A 28 12.48 -0.37 10.87
CA ARG A 28 12.37 -1.17 9.64
C ARG A 28 12.63 -2.65 9.85
N MET A 29 12.11 -3.45 8.93
CA MET A 29 12.18 -4.90 8.93
C MET A 29 12.47 -5.38 7.50
N GLN A 30 13.45 -6.27 7.33
CA GLN A 30 13.60 -7.04 6.11
C GLN A 30 12.68 -8.27 6.19
N PHE A 31 11.82 -8.43 5.20
CA PHE A 31 10.82 -9.49 5.13
C PHE A 31 10.73 -9.95 3.69
N ARG A 32 11.00 -11.24 3.44
CA ARG A 32 10.93 -11.84 2.10
C ARG A 32 11.75 -11.11 1.02
N GLY A 33 12.93 -10.61 1.40
CA GLY A 33 13.84 -9.88 0.50
C GLY A 33 13.52 -8.38 0.37
N GLU A 34 12.40 -7.92 0.92
CA GLU A 34 11.90 -6.56 0.82
C GLU A 34 12.03 -5.82 2.16
N VAL A 35 12.05 -4.49 2.14
CA VAL A 35 12.14 -3.66 3.35
C VAL A 35 10.80 -2.99 3.66
N PHE A 36 10.31 -3.19 4.87
CA PHE A 36 9.05 -2.65 5.36
C PHE A 36 9.27 -1.77 6.59
N VAL A 37 8.41 -0.77 6.78
CA VAL A 37 8.21 -0.19 8.11
C VAL A 37 7.63 -1.24 9.05
N SER A 38 8.09 -1.26 10.30
CA SER A 38 7.73 -2.29 11.29
C SER A 38 6.21 -2.39 11.48
N ARG A 39 5.50 -1.26 11.45
CA ARG A 39 4.04 -1.22 11.59
C ARG A 39 3.27 -1.91 10.45
N ALA A 40 3.89 -2.09 9.29
CA ALA A 40 3.28 -2.79 8.16
C ALA A 40 3.28 -4.31 8.33
N LEU A 41 4.11 -4.84 9.25
CA LEU A 41 4.22 -6.27 9.57
C LEU A 41 3.79 -6.60 11.00
N ARG A 42 3.87 -5.63 11.92
CA ARG A 42 3.61 -5.81 13.35
C ARG A 42 2.39 -4.99 13.77
N ASN A 43 1.21 -5.52 13.50
CA ASN A 43 -0.07 -4.93 13.90
C ASN A 43 -0.55 -5.54 15.24
N PRO A 44 -1.07 -4.74 16.19
CA PRO A 44 -1.74 -5.28 17.39
C PRO A 44 -2.87 -6.26 17.08
N VAL A 45 -3.57 -6.06 15.96
CA VAL A 45 -4.59 -6.97 15.44
C VAL A 45 -3.91 -8.02 14.56
N VAL A 46 -3.94 -9.27 15.02
CA VAL A 46 -3.43 -10.41 14.24
C VAL A 46 -4.58 -10.97 13.41
N ARG A 47 -4.35 -11.04 12.11
CA ARG A 47 -5.31 -11.55 11.13
C ARG A 47 -4.88 -12.94 10.65
N GLY A 48 -5.83 -13.70 10.12
CA GLY A 48 -5.52 -14.96 9.47
C GLY A 48 -6.74 -15.59 8.81
N CYS A 49 -6.50 -16.70 8.13
CA CYS A 49 -7.58 -17.45 7.49
C CYS A 49 -8.10 -18.54 8.44
N PRO A 50 -9.38 -18.50 8.83
CA PRO A 50 -9.95 -19.49 9.73
C PRO A 50 -10.03 -20.88 9.07
N GLN A 51 -10.22 -20.95 7.76
CA GLN A 51 -10.27 -22.22 7.04
C GLN A 51 -8.91 -22.93 7.02
N CYS A 52 -7.81 -22.20 6.74
CA CYS A 52 -6.45 -22.74 6.88
C CYS A 52 -6.19 -23.30 8.28
N LEU A 53 -6.57 -22.56 9.32
CA LEU A 53 -6.35 -23.00 10.71
C LEU A 53 -7.23 -24.21 11.06
N ARG A 54 -8.47 -24.26 10.56
CA ARG A 54 -9.38 -25.39 10.79
C ARG A 54 -8.89 -26.65 10.10
N GLU A 55 -8.46 -26.56 8.85
CA GLU A 55 -7.89 -27.70 8.10
C GLU A 55 -6.65 -28.28 8.82
N GLN A 56 -5.82 -27.44 9.43
CA GLN A 56 -4.67 -27.90 10.22
C GLN A 56 -5.10 -28.58 11.53
N ALA A 57 -6.23 -28.16 12.10
CA ALA A 57 -6.75 -28.67 13.37
C ALA A 57 -7.60 -29.95 13.21
N GLU A 58 -8.23 -30.13 12.05
CA GLU A 58 -9.21 -31.17 11.79
C GLU A 58 -8.60 -32.59 11.86
N GLY A 59 -9.33 -33.52 12.47
CA GLY A 59 -8.89 -34.91 12.65
C GLY A 59 -7.75 -35.12 13.63
N GLN A 60 -7.25 -34.07 14.31
CA GLN A 60 -6.13 -34.17 15.25
C GLN A 60 -6.59 -34.34 16.70
N ASN A 61 -6.05 -35.34 17.40
CA ASN A 61 -6.27 -35.51 18.85
C ASN A 61 -5.69 -34.35 19.70
N ARG A 62 -4.69 -33.64 19.16
CA ARG A 62 -4.05 -32.47 19.79
C ARG A 62 -3.86 -31.35 18.76
N PRO A 63 -4.94 -30.66 18.35
CA PRO A 63 -4.94 -29.72 17.23
C PRO A 63 -3.83 -28.66 17.30
N LEU A 64 -3.62 -28.07 18.48
CA LEU A 64 -2.65 -26.99 18.69
C LEU A 64 -1.19 -27.37 18.36
N ARG A 65 -0.85 -28.65 18.23
CA ARG A 65 0.50 -29.09 17.82
C ARG A 65 0.73 -29.00 16.31
N TYR A 66 -0.35 -28.92 15.53
CA TYR A 66 -0.33 -28.92 14.07
C TYR A 66 -0.71 -27.57 13.48
N MET A 67 -1.30 -26.69 14.30
CA MET A 67 -1.70 -25.36 13.87
C MET A 67 -0.50 -24.40 13.83
N SER A 68 -0.44 -23.59 12.78
CA SER A 68 0.56 -22.57 12.55
C SER A 68 -0.05 -21.38 11.80
N MET A 69 0.46 -20.19 12.11
CA MET A 69 0.11 -18.97 11.38
C MET A 69 0.94 -18.88 10.11
N SER A 70 0.32 -18.46 9.02
CA SER A 70 1.06 -18.18 7.78
C SER A 70 1.78 -16.83 7.87
N GLY A 71 3.00 -16.76 7.31
CA GLY A 71 3.86 -15.58 7.43
C GLY A 71 3.38 -14.38 6.60
N ASP A 72 2.78 -14.62 5.45
CA ASP A 72 2.19 -13.60 4.57
C ASP A 72 1.07 -12.81 5.26
N TRP A 73 0.33 -13.42 6.18
CA TRP A 73 -0.75 -12.75 6.93
C TRP A 73 -0.26 -11.58 7.80
N LEU A 74 1.03 -11.55 8.11
CA LEU A 74 1.67 -10.42 8.82
C LEU A 74 1.68 -9.16 7.97
N CYS A 75 1.78 -9.29 6.65
CA CYS A 75 1.83 -8.14 5.74
C CYS A 75 0.46 -7.47 5.67
N ARG A 76 0.38 -6.18 6.04
CA ARG A 76 -0.85 -5.38 5.96
C ARG A 76 -1.46 -5.30 4.56
N GLY A 77 -0.63 -5.53 3.53
CA GLY A 77 -1.05 -5.51 2.13
C GLY A 77 -1.82 -6.76 1.72
N VAL A 78 -1.67 -7.86 2.46
CA VAL A 78 -2.41 -9.11 2.23
C VAL A 78 -3.76 -9.00 2.92
N ASP A 79 -4.84 -9.06 2.14
CA ASP A 79 -6.21 -8.92 2.62
C ASP A 79 -7.01 -10.21 2.54
N ILE A 80 -6.57 -11.18 1.73
CA ILE A 80 -7.27 -12.45 1.51
C ILE A 80 -6.31 -13.63 1.57
N CYS A 81 -6.85 -14.80 1.91
CA CYS A 81 -6.19 -16.08 1.70
C CYS A 81 -6.48 -16.55 0.26
N LEU A 82 -5.44 -16.67 -0.58
CA LEU A 82 -5.63 -17.14 -1.96
C LEU A 82 -6.07 -18.61 -2.05
N LYS A 83 -5.64 -19.45 -1.10
CA LYS A 83 -6.02 -20.86 -1.04
C LYS A 83 -7.54 -21.02 -0.86
N HIS A 84 -8.11 -20.26 0.07
CA HIS A 84 -9.51 -20.37 0.44
C HIS A 84 -10.40 -19.30 -0.17
N ARG A 85 -9.85 -18.28 -0.84
CA ARG A 85 -10.59 -17.12 -1.34
C ARG A 85 -11.42 -16.45 -0.23
N HIS A 86 -10.82 -16.36 0.95
CA HIS A 86 -11.50 -15.90 2.16
C HIS A 86 -10.76 -14.67 2.73
N PRO A 87 -11.46 -13.58 3.10
CA PRO A 87 -10.83 -12.41 3.70
C PRO A 87 -10.05 -12.76 4.97
N LEU A 88 -8.85 -12.20 5.15
CA LEU A 88 -8.13 -12.35 6.42
C LEU A 88 -8.87 -11.60 7.52
N VAL A 89 -9.47 -12.35 8.44
CA VAL A 89 -10.26 -11.80 9.55
C VAL A 89 -9.40 -11.56 10.78
N PRO A 90 -9.76 -10.58 11.64
CA PRO A 90 -9.10 -10.38 12.92
C PRO A 90 -9.36 -11.59 13.82
N LEU A 91 -8.30 -12.33 14.15
CA LEU A 91 -8.38 -13.50 15.03
C LEU A 91 -8.24 -13.09 16.50
N TRP A 92 -7.35 -12.15 16.80
CA TRP A 92 -7.21 -11.54 18.12
C TRP A 92 -6.55 -10.16 18.03
N SER A 93 -6.70 -9.37 19.09
CA SER A 93 -6.01 -8.08 19.25
C SER A 93 -5.27 -8.05 20.58
N CYS A 94 -3.98 -7.69 20.55
CA CYS A 94 -3.17 -7.61 21.75
C CYS A 94 -2.07 -6.53 21.61
N GLN A 95 -2.07 -5.59 22.56
CA GLN A 95 -1.08 -4.50 22.63
C GLN A 95 0.30 -5.00 23.10
N SER A 96 0.31 -5.93 24.06
CA SER A 96 1.54 -6.55 24.56
C SER A 96 2.17 -7.42 23.49
N ARG A 97 3.41 -7.11 23.08
CA ARG A 97 4.10 -7.88 22.03
C ARG A 97 4.35 -9.32 22.47
N PHE A 98 4.78 -9.52 23.71
CA PHE A 98 5.08 -10.85 24.24
C PHE A 98 3.85 -11.75 24.23
N GLU A 99 2.69 -11.23 24.61
CA GLU A 99 1.48 -12.04 24.62
C GLU A 99 0.85 -12.17 23.23
N ARG A 100 0.99 -11.16 22.35
CA ARG A 100 0.52 -11.24 20.97
C ARG A 100 1.25 -12.34 20.21
N ASP A 101 2.56 -12.43 20.42
CA ASP A 101 3.45 -13.34 19.71
C ASP A 101 3.49 -14.74 20.39
N ASN A 102 2.78 -14.94 21.52
CA ASN A 102 2.51 -16.28 22.09
C ASN A 102 1.40 -17.00 21.32
N ILE A 103 1.71 -17.36 20.07
CA ILE A 103 0.75 -17.92 19.10
C ILE A 103 0.02 -19.16 19.65
N GLY A 104 0.72 -20.04 20.37
CA GLY A 104 0.10 -21.26 20.91
C GLY A 104 -1.02 -20.98 21.91
N GLU A 105 -0.79 -20.03 22.83
CA GLU A 105 -1.81 -19.59 23.79
C GLU A 105 -2.97 -18.89 23.08
N ARG A 106 -2.68 -18.03 22.09
CA ARG A 106 -3.71 -17.32 21.33
C ARG A 106 -4.59 -18.26 20.50
N LEU A 107 -3.98 -19.23 19.82
CA LEU A 107 -4.71 -20.26 19.08
C LEU A 107 -5.58 -21.13 20.02
N ALA A 108 -5.08 -21.47 21.21
CA ALA A 108 -5.86 -22.21 22.20
C ALA A 108 -7.14 -21.47 22.62
N MET A 109 -7.05 -20.14 22.80
CA MET A 109 -8.20 -19.32 23.16
C MET A 109 -9.28 -19.28 22.07
N ILE A 110 -8.88 -19.18 20.80
CA ILE A 110 -9.85 -19.02 19.69
C ILE A 110 -10.33 -20.36 19.10
N LEU A 111 -9.73 -21.49 19.50
CA LEU A 111 -10.02 -22.80 18.89
C LEU A 111 -11.51 -23.18 18.89
N PRO A 112 -12.28 -22.98 19.98
CA PRO A 112 -13.71 -23.28 19.96
C PRO A 112 -14.50 -22.43 18.95
N GLU A 113 -14.15 -21.15 18.84
CA GLU A 113 -14.80 -20.19 17.93
C GLU A 113 -14.43 -20.45 16.46
N LEU A 114 -13.22 -20.98 16.23
CA LEU A 114 -12.78 -21.45 14.94
C LEU A 114 -13.65 -22.63 14.44
N PHE A 115 -13.95 -23.59 15.31
CA PHE A 115 -14.80 -24.74 14.97
C PHE A 115 -16.28 -24.40 14.88
N SER A 116 -16.76 -23.40 15.64
CA SER A 116 -18.15 -22.94 15.52
C SER A 116 -18.44 -22.13 14.25
N GLY A 117 -17.39 -21.79 13.49
CA GLY A 117 -17.52 -20.99 12.27
C GLY A 117 -17.69 -19.49 12.52
N ARG A 118 -17.42 -19.00 13.74
CA ARG A 118 -17.59 -17.58 14.12
C ARG A 118 -16.83 -16.62 13.19
N PHE A 119 -15.68 -17.07 12.69
CA PHE A 119 -14.78 -16.29 11.84
C PHE A 119 -15.08 -16.41 10.34
N GLU A 120 -16.05 -17.22 9.94
CA GLU A 120 -16.38 -17.38 8.52
C GLU A 120 -16.99 -16.10 7.95
N CYS A 121 -16.66 -15.84 6.69
CA CYS A 121 -17.12 -14.70 5.91
C CYS A 121 -17.39 -15.19 4.49
N GLU A 122 -18.07 -14.37 3.70
CA GLU A 122 -18.28 -14.67 2.29
C GLU A 122 -16.94 -14.80 1.56
N HIS A 123 -16.90 -15.75 0.62
CA HIS A 123 -15.76 -15.93 -0.26
C HIS A 123 -15.66 -14.76 -1.24
N VAL A 124 -14.44 -14.33 -1.53
CA VAL A 124 -14.17 -13.20 -2.42
C VAL A 124 -13.20 -13.61 -3.52
N GLU A 125 -13.50 -13.21 -4.76
CA GLU A 125 -12.62 -13.50 -5.88
C GLU A 125 -11.35 -12.66 -5.81
N PRO A 126 -10.14 -13.26 -5.88
CA PRO A 126 -8.88 -12.53 -5.85
C PRO A 126 -8.72 -11.56 -7.02
N PHE A 127 -8.31 -10.33 -6.71
CA PHE A 127 -7.86 -9.36 -7.71
C PHE A 127 -6.45 -9.70 -8.19
N GLU A 128 -6.02 -9.05 -9.27
CA GLU A 128 -4.64 -9.17 -9.77
C GLU A 128 -3.63 -8.69 -8.73
N TYR A 129 -3.96 -7.63 -7.97
CA TYR A 129 -3.15 -7.17 -6.84
C TYR A 129 -2.87 -8.27 -5.81
N ASP A 130 -3.88 -9.08 -5.46
CA ASP A 130 -3.73 -10.15 -4.47
C ASP A 130 -2.73 -11.22 -4.95
N ARG A 131 -2.81 -11.59 -6.23
CA ARG A 131 -1.92 -12.57 -6.86
C ARG A 131 -0.51 -12.03 -7.04
N TRP A 132 -0.40 -10.76 -7.45
CA TRP A 132 0.88 -10.06 -7.58
C TRP A 132 1.61 -10.02 -6.24
N LEU A 133 0.93 -9.62 -5.16
CA LEU A 133 1.55 -9.53 -3.85
C LEU A 133 1.98 -10.91 -3.33
N ASP A 134 1.16 -11.95 -3.55
CA ASP A 134 1.52 -13.33 -3.20
C ASP A 134 2.76 -13.81 -3.96
N LEU A 135 2.82 -13.64 -5.28
CA LEU A 135 3.99 -14.01 -6.09
C LEU A 135 5.25 -13.24 -5.67
N ARG A 136 5.11 -11.93 -5.41
CA ARG A 136 6.22 -11.09 -5.01
C ARG A 136 6.75 -11.47 -3.63
N LEU A 137 5.89 -11.78 -2.67
CA LEU A 137 6.31 -12.25 -1.35
C LEU A 137 6.84 -13.69 -1.36
N SER A 138 6.16 -14.61 -2.06
CA SER A 138 6.47 -16.05 -2.02
C SER A 138 7.66 -16.43 -2.91
N GLN A 139 7.87 -15.72 -4.02
CA GLN A 139 8.86 -16.09 -5.04
C GLN A 139 9.78 -14.92 -5.41
N GLY A 140 9.51 -13.69 -4.97
CA GLY A 140 10.29 -12.51 -5.38
C GLY A 140 10.04 -12.13 -6.84
N LEU A 141 8.95 -12.61 -7.44
CA LEU A 141 8.61 -12.36 -8.84
C LEU A 141 7.67 -11.16 -8.97
N ASP A 142 8.01 -10.27 -9.89
CA ASP A 142 7.21 -9.12 -10.29
C ASP A 142 7.60 -8.79 -11.74
N ASP A 143 6.66 -8.94 -12.66
CA ASP A 143 6.83 -8.67 -14.09
C ASP A 143 6.30 -7.29 -14.51
N THR A 144 5.82 -6.50 -13.53
CA THR A 144 5.27 -5.18 -13.75
C THR A 144 6.35 -4.09 -13.63
N TRP A 145 5.98 -2.84 -13.89
CA TRP A 145 6.87 -1.71 -13.61
C TRP A 145 7.24 -1.59 -12.12
N LEU A 146 6.38 -2.08 -11.22
CA LEU A 146 6.58 -2.00 -9.76
C LEU A 146 7.72 -2.88 -9.27
N ALA A 147 8.25 -3.81 -10.08
CA ALA A 147 9.42 -4.62 -9.75
C ALA A 147 10.66 -3.77 -9.39
N LYS A 148 10.72 -2.54 -9.92
CA LYS A 148 11.81 -1.57 -9.66
C LYS A 148 11.56 -0.67 -8.45
N GLN A 149 10.36 -0.72 -7.87
CA GLN A 149 9.95 0.06 -6.72
C GLN A 149 10.02 -0.80 -5.47
N ALA A 150 10.27 -0.21 -4.29
CA ALA A 150 10.19 -0.96 -3.04
C ALA A 150 8.74 -1.40 -2.78
N LEU A 151 8.54 -2.64 -2.35
CA LEU A 151 7.19 -3.20 -2.18
C LEU A 151 6.32 -2.38 -1.22
N PHE A 152 6.90 -1.90 -0.12
CA PHE A 152 6.16 -1.08 0.86
C PHE A 152 5.60 0.21 0.25
N ALA A 153 6.40 0.90 -0.56
CA ALA A 153 5.99 2.11 -1.26
C ALA A 153 4.94 1.79 -2.33
N ALA A 154 5.15 0.73 -3.12
CA ALA A 154 4.24 0.28 -4.15
C ALA A 154 2.83 -0.01 -3.62
N MET A 155 2.69 -0.83 -2.57
CA MET A 155 1.36 -1.12 -1.98
C MET A 155 0.69 0.13 -1.42
N THR A 156 1.48 1.00 -0.77
CA THR A 156 0.95 2.23 -0.17
C THR A 156 0.46 3.20 -1.24
N PHE A 157 1.20 3.33 -2.34
CA PHE A 157 0.79 4.16 -3.47
C PHE A 157 -0.42 3.59 -4.20
N CYS A 158 -0.49 2.27 -4.41
CA CYS A 158 -1.67 1.62 -5.00
C CYS A 158 -2.93 1.91 -4.17
N ASP A 159 -2.87 1.75 -2.85
CA ASP A 159 -3.99 2.07 -1.95
C ASP A 159 -4.43 3.55 -2.10
N LEU A 160 -3.49 4.49 -2.02
CA LEU A 160 -3.78 5.93 -2.09
C LEU A 160 -4.33 6.37 -3.46
N LEU A 161 -3.71 5.90 -4.55
CA LEU A 161 -4.11 6.22 -5.92
C LEU A 161 -5.49 5.66 -6.22
N GLY A 162 -5.72 4.39 -5.91
CA GLY A 162 -7.03 3.77 -6.15
C GLY A 162 -8.12 4.39 -5.29
N ALA A 163 -7.84 4.71 -4.02
CA ALA A 163 -8.80 5.43 -3.18
C ALA A 163 -9.17 6.81 -3.76
N ALA A 164 -8.21 7.52 -4.36
CA ALA A 164 -8.49 8.79 -5.04
C ALA A 164 -9.35 8.59 -6.30
N LEU A 165 -9.07 7.55 -7.10
CA LEU A 165 -9.85 7.22 -8.30
C LEU A 165 -11.29 6.86 -7.95
N LEU A 166 -11.50 6.01 -6.95
CA LEU A 166 -12.84 5.61 -6.51
C LEU A 166 -13.66 6.81 -6.01
N ARG A 167 -13.05 7.73 -5.22
CA ARG A 167 -13.73 8.95 -4.78
C ARG A 167 -14.10 9.87 -5.94
N LYS A 168 -13.20 10.02 -6.91
CA LYS A 168 -13.47 10.82 -8.13
C LYS A 168 -14.66 10.26 -8.92
N GLU A 169 -14.87 8.95 -8.88
CA GLU A 169 -15.99 8.25 -9.52
C GLU A 169 -17.25 8.18 -8.62
N GLY A 170 -17.24 8.78 -7.43
CA GLY A 170 -18.37 8.77 -6.49
C GLY A 170 -18.63 7.40 -5.86
N GLN A 171 -17.64 6.50 -5.88
CA GLN A 171 -17.75 5.15 -5.32
C GLN A 171 -17.32 5.14 -3.85
N GLU A 172 -17.89 4.20 -3.08
CA GLU A 172 -17.46 3.96 -1.71
C GLU A 172 -16.03 3.40 -1.70
N VAL A 173 -15.18 3.96 -0.82
CA VAL A 173 -13.78 3.57 -0.72
C VAL A 173 -13.66 2.39 0.24
N ASP A 174 -13.63 1.19 -0.32
CA ASP A 174 -13.13 0.00 0.38
C ASP A 174 -11.63 -0.19 0.12
N GLY A 175 -10.88 -0.58 1.16
CA GLY A 175 -9.43 -0.69 1.09
C GLY A 175 -8.92 -1.74 0.10
N ARG A 176 -9.67 -2.83 -0.11
CA ARG A 176 -9.27 -3.87 -1.07
C ARG A 176 -9.49 -3.41 -2.51
N HIS A 177 -10.65 -2.80 -2.78
CA HIS A 177 -10.94 -2.21 -4.09
C HIS A 177 -9.99 -1.06 -4.42
N ALA A 178 -9.63 -0.23 -3.43
CA ALA A 178 -8.65 0.84 -3.60
C ALA A 178 -7.28 0.28 -4.03
N LYS A 179 -6.72 -0.70 -3.31
CA LYS A 179 -5.47 -1.35 -3.70
C LYS A 179 -5.53 -1.94 -5.10
N ALA A 180 -6.62 -2.64 -5.44
CA ALA A 180 -6.81 -3.24 -6.75
C ALA A 180 -6.87 -2.20 -7.88
N ALA A 181 -7.68 -1.14 -7.71
CA ALA A 181 -7.81 -0.07 -8.70
C ALA A 181 -6.51 0.69 -8.91
N GLY A 182 -5.80 1.02 -7.82
CA GLY A 182 -4.51 1.69 -7.94
C GLY A 182 -3.41 0.79 -8.50
N PHE A 183 -3.43 -0.51 -8.20
CA PHE A 183 -2.50 -1.47 -8.79
C PHE A 183 -2.72 -1.64 -10.29
N ALA A 184 -3.97 -1.71 -10.75
CA ALA A 184 -4.31 -1.80 -12.18
C ALA A 184 -3.69 -0.66 -13.00
N VAL A 185 -3.51 0.52 -12.40
CA VAL A 185 -2.81 1.66 -13.00
C VAL A 185 -1.30 1.59 -12.77
N ALA A 186 -0.86 1.50 -11.51
CA ALA A 186 0.54 1.66 -11.14
C ALA A 186 1.44 0.55 -11.67
N SER A 187 0.91 -0.66 -11.85
CA SER A 187 1.63 -1.80 -12.46
C SER A 187 2.07 -1.54 -13.90
N GLN A 188 1.32 -0.73 -14.65
CA GLN A 188 1.62 -0.38 -16.05
C GLN A 188 2.73 0.68 -16.16
N GLY A 189 3.01 1.41 -15.08
CA GLY A 189 4.14 2.33 -14.98
C GLY A 189 3.79 3.81 -15.10
N PRO A 190 4.81 4.68 -15.30
CA PRO A 190 4.69 6.12 -15.07
C PRO A 190 3.68 6.82 -15.98
N GLU A 191 3.55 6.39 -17.24
CA GLU A 191 2.59 6.97 -18.19
C GLU A 191 1.15 6.75 -17.73
N SER A 192 0.81 5.51 -17.34
CA SER A 192 -0.53 5.20 -16.81
C SER A 192 -0.82 5.95 -15.50
N ILE A 193 0.18 6.09 -14.62
CA ILE A 193 0.05 6.89 -13.40
C ILE A 193 -0.20 8.36 -13.76
N GLN A 194 0.53 8.91 -14.73
CA GLN A 194 0.37 10.30 -15.19
C GLN A 194 -1.04 10.53 -15.75
N GLU A 195 -1.58 9.60 -16.54
CA GLU A 195 -2.95 9.65 -17.05
C GLU A 195 -4.00 9.57 -15.93
N ALA A 196 -3.75 8.76 -14.90
CA ALA A 196 -4.64 8.70 -13.74
C ALA A 196 -4.62 10.02 -12.94
N LEU A 197 -3.44 10.61 -12.72
CA LEU A 197 -3.31 11.92 -12.07
C LEU A 197 -4.02 13.02 -12.87
N GLU A 198 -3.90 12.97 -14.20
CA GLU A 198 -4.62 13.84 -15.14
C GLU A 198 -6.14 13.73 -14.98
N ARG A 199 -6.67 12.51 -14.92
CA ARG A 199 -8.10 12.27 -14.65
C ARG A 199 -8.54 12.82 -13.29
N LEU A 200 -7.70 12.67 -12.26
CA LEU A 200 -8.00 13.15 -10.91
C LEU A 200 -8.05 14.68 -10.84
N THR A 201 -7.17 15.35 -11.58
CA THR A 201 -7.07 16.81 -11.58
C THR A 201 -7.98 17.50 -12.59
N ARG A 202 -8.62 16.78 -13.51
CA ARG A 202 -9.59 17.39 -14.45
C ARG A 202 -10.94 17.69 -13.78
N ALA A 203 -11.42 18.91 -13.91
CA ALA A 203 -12.74 19.36 -13.46
C ALA A 203 -13.83 19.05 -14.51
N GLU A 204 -15.11 19.23 -14.14
CA GLU A 204 -16.25 18.93 -15.01
C GLU A 204 -16.31 19.83 -16.25
N ASP A 205 -15.80 21.05 -16.15
CA ASP A 205 -15.65 22.02 -17.25
C ASP A 205 -14.46 21.69 -18.18
N GLY A 206 -13.67 20.65 -17.86
CA GLY A 206 -12.50 20.23 -18.61
C GLY A 206 -11.20 20.94 -18.21
N GLU A 207 -11.24 21.94 -17.33
CA GLU A 207 -10.04 22.61 -16.83
C GLU A 207 -9.33 21.79 -15.73
N HIS A 208 -8.08 22.16 -15.43
CA HIS A 208 -7.37 21.55 -14.31
C HIS A 208 -7.74 22.19 -12.98
N THR A 209 -8.05 21.35 -12.00
CA THR A 209 -8.12 21.70 -10.60
C THR A 209 -6.72 22.00 -10.09
N VAL A 210 -6.45 23.28 -9.82
CA VAL A 210 -5.16 23.77 -9.32
C VAL A 210 -5.04 23.76 -7.79
N ASN A 211 -5.68 22.79 -7.14
CA ASN A 211 -5.56 22.52 -5.72
C ASN A 211 -5.38 21.02 -5.47
N GLN A 212 -5.05 20.64 -4.23
CA GLN A 212 -4.77 19.24 -3.92
C GLN A 212 -5.95 18.29 -4.15
N GLY A 213 -7.20 18.72 -4.00
CA GLY A 213 -8.40 17.90 -4.25
C GLY A 213 -8.26 16.44 -3.79
N GLU A 214 -8.49 15.51 -4.73
CA GLU A 214 -8.34 14.06 -4.52
C GLU A 214 -6.89 13.60 -4.32
N LEU A 215 -5.90 14.40 -4.70
CA LEU A 215 -4.48 14.14 -4.47
C LEU A 215 -4.04 14.41 -3.03
N LYS A 216 -4.87 15.06 -2.19
CA LYS A 216 -4.49 15.44 -0.82
C LYS A 216 -3.92 14.27 0.00
N PRO A 217 -4.50 13.05 0.02
CA PRO A 217 -3.92 11.93 0.75
C PRO A 217 -2.57 11.47 0.18
N ILE A 218 -2.38 11.55 -1.14
CA ILE A 218 -1.10 11.25 -1.81
C ILE A 218 -0.05 12.27 -1.37
N PHE A 219 -0.38 13.57 -1.38
CA PHE A 219 0.51 14.63 -0.92
C PHE A 219 0.92 14.47 0.55
N LEU A 220 -0.04 14.19 1.45
CA LEU A 220 0.26 13.94 2.86
C LEU A 220 1.19 12.72 3.04
N ALA A 221 0.96 11.65 2.29
CA ALA A 221 1.81 10.47 2.37
C ALA A 221 3.24 10.76 1.88
N LEU A 222 3.38 11.31 0.67
CA LEU A 222 4.68 11.52 0.01
C LEU A 222 5.49 12.68 0.60
N GLY A 223 4.79 13.73 1.04
CA GLY A 223 5.38 14.97 1.53
C GLY A 223 5.54 15.05 3.05
N ASP A 224 4.72 14.33 3.83
CA ASP A 224 4.78 14.42 5.30
C ASP A 224 5.10 13.07 5.94
N PHE A 225 4.29 12.03 5.72
CA PHE A 225 4.46 10.76 6.43
C PHE A 225 5.70 9.97 6.01
N TYR A 226 6.10 10.07 4.74
CA TYR A 226 7.23 9.36 4.15
C TYR A 226 8.23 10.31 3.50
N ARG A 227 8.28 11.57 3.96
CA ARG A 227 9.18 12.61 3.43
C ARG A 227 10.63 12.13 3.30
N ASP A 228 11.15 11.49 4.34
CA ASP A 228 12.56 11.08 4.41
C ASP A 228 12.77 9.61 3.98
N ASP A 229 11.78 8.98 3.35
CA ASP A 229 11.86 7.59 2.88
C ASP A 229 12.09 7.56 1.37
N GLU A 230 13.36 7.37 0.97
CA GLU A 230 13.80 7.29 -0.44
C GLU A 230 13.04 6.23 -1.25
N SER A 231 12.44 5.22 -0.58
CA SER A 231 11.62 4.22 -1.28
C SER A 231 10.39 4.79 -1.99
N PHE A 232 10.00 6.03 -1.67
CA PHE A 232 8.90 6.75 -2.31
C PHE A 232 9.35 7.71 -3.42
N ASP A 233 10.66 7.85 -3.69
CA ASP A 233 11.17 8.83 -4.67
C ASP A 233 10.62 8.61 -6.08
N GLY A 234 10.55 7.37 -6.55
CA GLY A 234 9.98 7.06 -7.86
C GLY A 234 8.53 7.54 -8.02
N PHE A 235 7.74 7.54 -6.94
CA PHE A 235 6.37 8.06 -6.95
C PHE A 235 6.32 9.58 -6.74
N ARG A 236 7.20 10.13 -5.89
CA ARG A 236 7.35 11.59 -5.71
C ARG A 236 7.67 12.27 -7.03
N ASP A 237 8.56 11.70 -7.83
CA ASP A 237 8.98 12.25 -9.11
C ASP A 237 7.79 12.36 -10.07
N ILE A 238 7.00 11.30 -10.21
CA ILE A 238 5.82 11.28 -11.08
C ILE A 238 4.77 12.30 -10.63
N VAL A 239 4.43 12.32 -9.33
CA VAL A 239 3.41 13.24 -8.81
C VAL A 239 3.89 14.69 -8.91
N ARG A 240 5.17 14.96 -8.60
CA ARG A 240 5.80 16.27 -8.75
C ARG A 240 5.76 16.75 -10.18
N ASP A 241 6.19 15.92 -11.13
CA ASP A 241 6.19 16.26 -12.55
C ASP A 241 4.78 16.55 -13.07
N HIS A 242 3.77 15.82 -12.58
CA HIS A 242 2.38 16.12 -12.89
C HIS A 242 1.97 17.52 -12.39
N VAL A 243 2.14 17.80 -11.09
CA VAL A 243 1.65 19.08 -10.54
C VAL A 243 2.43 20.28 -11.06
N LEU A 244 3.72 20.14 -11.32
CA LEU A 244 4.54 21.23 -11.90
C LEU A 244 4.11 21.59 -13.34
N LYS A 245 3.39 20.71 -14.05
CA LYS A 245 2.84 20.98 -15.39
C LYS A 245 1.51 21.71 -15.36
N ILE A 246 0.76 21.67 -14.26
CA ILE A 246 -0.62 22.19 -14.21
C ILE A 246 -0.81 23.30 -13.17
N TRP A 247 -0.01 23.34 -12.10
CA TRP A 247 -0.21 24.29 -11.01
C TRP A 247 0.61 25.57 -11.24
N PRO A 248 -0.01 26.75 -11.06
CA PRO A 248 0.66 28.03 -11.23
C PRO A 248 1.50 28.40 -10.00
N LEU A 249 2.55 27.62 -9.73
CA LEU A 249 3.44 27.78 -8.58
C LEU A 249 4.51 28.86 -8.82
N PRO A 250 4.84 29.69 -7.82
CA PRO A 250 5.93 30.66 -7.93
C PRO A 250 7.30 30.00 -7.93
N ALA A 251 8.30 30.72 -8.45
CA ALA A 251 9.71 30.38 -8.21
C ALA A 251 9.99 30.36 -6.69
N GLY A 252 10.79 29.41 -6.25
CA GLY A 252 11.11 29.18 -4.84
C GLY A 252 10.12 28.27 -4.09
N GLU A 253 9.00 27.89 -4.70
CA GLU A 253 8.06 26.93 -4.09
C GLU A 253 8.70 25.54 -4.01
N GLU A 254 8.57 24.87 -2.85
CA GLU A 254 9.09 23.52 -2.65
C GLU A 254 7.98 22.46 -2.76
N ILE A 255 8.18 21.47 -3.64
CA ILE A 255 7.30 20.30 -3.78
C ILE A 255 8.15 19.05 -3.59
N PHE A 256 7.87 18.28 -2.53
CA PHE A 256 8.58 17.03 -2.22
C PHE A 256 10.12 17.18 -2.24
N SER A 257 10.62 18.13 -1.46
CA SER A 257 12.07 18.44 -1.35
C SER A 257 12.71 18.97 -2.64
N TYR A 258 11.91 19.33 -3.65
CA TYR A 258 12.37 20.01 -4.85
C TYR A 258 11.88 21.45 -4.89
N THR A 259 12.82 22.39 -4.86
CA THR A 259 12.54 23.82 -5.03
C THR A 259 12.43 24.18 -6.51
N LEU A 260 11.29 24.72 -6.92
CA LEU A 260 11.04 25.16 -8.29
C LEU A 260 11.88 26.40 -8.62
N PRO A 261 12.85 26.34 -9.56
CA PRO A 261 13.73 27.48 -9.84
C PRO A 261 13.00 28.63 -10.54
N GLU A 262 12.05 28.30 -11.42
CA GLU A 262 11.28 29.26 -12.20
C GLU A 262 9.83 28.79 -12.37
N ARG A 263 8.91 29.75 -12.46
CA ARG A 263 7.49 29.49 -12.68
C ARG A 263 7.30 28.86 -14.06
N ARG A 264 6.62 27.71 -14.12
CA ARG A 264 6.33 26.99 -15.37
C ARG A 264 4.98 27.32 -15.99
N VAL A 265 3.99 27.61 -15.13
CA VAL A 265 2.61 27.88 -15.53
C VAL A 265 2.11 29.15 -14.86
N HIS A 266 1.30 29.91 -15.59
CA HIS A 266 0.61 31.08 -15.07
C HIS A 266 -0.89 30.82 -15.01
N SER A 267 -1.51 31.17 -13.89
CA SER A 267 -2.92 31.55 -13.93
C SER A 267 -3.05 32.92 -14.60
N LEU A 268 -4.25 33.25 -15.10
CA LEU A 268 -4.57 34.58 -15.63
C LEU A 268 -4.12 35.71 -14.69
N LYS A 269 -4.31 35.53 -13.38
CA LYS A 269 -3.90 36.51 -12.36
C LYS A 269 -2.38 36.68 -12.32
N THR A 270 -1.63 35.59 -12.36
CA THR A 270 -0.16 35.65 -12.32
C THR A 270 0.43 36.15 -13.64
N ALA A 271 -0.16 35.80 -14.78
CA ALA A 271 0.22 36.34 -16.09
C ALA A 271 -0.04 37.84 -16.17
N SER A 272 -1.20 38.30 -15.67
CA SER A 272 -1.55 39.72 -15.61
C SER A 272 -0.56 40.52 -14.77
N LYS A 273 -0.19 40.00 -13.59
CA LYS A 273 0.79 40.65 -12.73
C LYS A 273 2.17 40.79 -13.37
N GLU A 274 2.60 39.78 -14.14
CA GLU A 274 3.93 39.75 -14.75
C GLU A 274 4.02 40.60 -16.02
N THR A 275 2.99 40.53 -16.87
CA THR A 275 2.95 41.25 -18.14
C THR A 275 2.46 42.69 -18.01
N GLY A 276 1.77 43.02 -16.91
CA GLY A 276 1.06 44.29 -16.74
C GLY A 276 -0.23 44.40 -17.56
N ILE A 277 -0.61 43.36 -18.30
CA ILE A 277 -1.82 43.33 -19.12
C ILE A 277 -3.02 42.95 -18.24
N GLY A 278 -4.15 43.64 -18.39
CA GLY A 278 -5.36 43.33 -17.62
C GLY A 278 -5.91 41.93 -17.93
N THR A 279 -6.38 41.22 -16.89
CA THR A 279 -6.93 39.86 -16.99
C THR A 279 -7.94 39.63 -18.14
N PRO A 280 -8.92 40.52 -18.41
CA PRO A 280 -9.88 40.28 -19.49
C PRO A 280 -9.23 40.21 -20.87
N LEU A 281 -8.22 41.05 -21.12
CA LEU A 281 -7.52 41.09 -22.40
C LEU A 281 -6.61 39.87 -22.56
N LEU A 282 -5.94 39.43 -21.49
CA LEU A 282 -5.16 38.19 -21.49
C LEU A 282 -6.03 36.96 -21.74
N ASN A 283 -7.21 36.89 -21.14
CA ASN A 283 -8.11 35.77 -21.36
C ASN A 283 -8.48 35.61 -22.84
N ASN A 284 -8.80 36.72 -23.52
CA ASN A 284 -9.11 36.70 -24.95
C ASN A 284 -7.94 36.17 -25.80
N PHE A 285 -6.69 36.46 -25.43
CA PHE A 285 -5.52 35.96 -26.16
C PHE A 285 -5.21 34.47 -25.91
N LEU A 286 -5.76 33.87 -24.84
CA LEU A 286 -5.42 32.51 -24.39
C LEU A 286 -6.53 31.48 -24.67
N THR A 287 -7.71 31.92 -25.10
CA THR A 287 -8.88 31.06 -25.38
C THR A 287 -9.29 31.06 -26.86
N GLU A 288 -8.44 31.52 -27.78
CA GLU A 288 -8.59 31.31 -29.24
C GLU A 288 -8.11 29.92 -29.67
#